data_AF-A0A085B7C5-F1
#
_entry.id   AF-A0A085B7C5-F1
#
_cell.length_a   1.000
_cell.length_b   1.000
_cell.length_c   1.000
_cell.angle_alpha   90.00
_cell.angle_beta   90.00
_cell.angle_gamma   90.00
#
_symmetry.space_group_name_H-M   'P 1'
#
loop_
_entity.id
_entity.type
_entity.pdbx_description
1 polymer ?
#
loop_
_entity_poly.entity_id
_entity_poly.type
_entity_poly.pdbx_seq_one_letter_code
_entity_poly.pdbx_strand_id
1 'polypeptide(L)'
;MIFHKLIPIVFLFVGVFCFSQQDTLQVKSFDDIPKSKLQKDESGNEYFYDEAQKAKIYKINGEQVIVMDELTLRANPHFNNQLDKNFYFFLNKKLNRVYPLFLDALEQYRDIQKESADMKGSDRSRYMKQRQTELAASYEKQLRQLTTTEGQVFAKLMSRATGKTVYEIIKELRGGWSAFWWNVKGNIADVSLKTPYDPHKFRDDLFIESLLQSNWNLGYLQPYPGANDYKVNK
;
A
#
# COMPACT_ATOMS: atom_id res chain seq x y z
N MET A 1 -59.61 -18.33 21.57
CA MET A 1 -58.87 -18.06 22.82
C MET A 1 -57.41 -18.47 22.58
N ILE A 2 -56.62 -17.61 21.95
CA ILE A 2 -55.57 -16.76 22.57
C ILE A 2 -54.63 -17.57 23.47
N PHE A 3 -53.42 -17.86 22.99
CA PHE A 3 -52.18 -17.63 23.73
C PHE A 3 -51.01 -17.42 22.75
N HIS A 4 -50.19 -16.43 23.12
CA HIS A 4 -49.17 -15.72 22.35
C HIS A 4 -47.77 -16.25 22.70
N LYS A 5 -46.78 -15.95 21.84
CA LYS A 5 -45.30 -15.99 22.08
C LYS A 5 -44.68 -17.40 22.06
N LEU A 6 -43.49 -17.69 21.50
CA LEU A 6 -42.28 -16.91 21.24
C LEU A 6 -41.56 -17.45 19.98
N ILE A 7 -41.01 -16.53 19.20
CA ILE A 7 -39.96 -16.76 18.20
C ILE A 7 -38.66 -17.05 18.95
N PRO A 8 -37.94 -18.17 18.70
CA PRO A 8 -36.54 -18.23 19.06
C PRO A 8 -35.73 -17.50 17.98
N ILE A 9 -35.35 -16.27 18.33
CA ILE A 9 -34.29 -15.50 17.67
C ILE A 9 -33.03 -16.36 17.74
N VAL A 10 -32.70 -17.02 16.64
CA VAL A 10 -31.38 -17.62 16.46
C VAL A 10 -30.42 -16.45 16.33
N PHE A 11 -29.75 -16.17 17.44
CA PHE A 11 -28.74 -15.14 17.57
C PHE A 11 -27.68 -15.34 16.48
N LEU A 12 -27.67 -14.37 15.57
CA LEU A 12 -26.67 -14.12 14.56
C LEU A 12 -25.34 -13.80 15.28
N PHE A 13 -24.63 -14.82 15.75
CA PHE A 13 -23.21 -14.72 16.06
C PHE A 13 -22.45 -14.83 14.73
N VAL A 14 -22.62 -13.83 13.87
CA VAL A 14 -21.59 -13.50 12.90
C VAL A 14 -20.42 -13.05 13.76
N GLY A 15 -19.48 -13.96 13.98
CA GLY A 15 -18.18 -13.65 14.52
C GLY A 15 -17.55 -12.58 13.63
N VAL A 16 -17.71 -11.33 14.04
CA VAL A 16 -16.83 -10.26 13.61
C VAL A 16 -15.47 -10.68 14.14
N PHE A 17 -14.69 -11.37 13.31
CA PHE A 17 -13.25 -11.36 13.43
C PHE A 17 -12.84 -9.88 13.28
N CYS A 18 -12.88 -9.15 14.39
CA CYS A 18 -12.03 -8.01 14.55
C CYS A 18 -10.62 -8.57 14.45
N PHE A 19 -10.00 -8.43 13.28
CA PHE A 19 -8.55 -8.32 13.21
C PHE A 19 -8.19 -7.11 14.07
N SER A 20 -8.03 -7.35 15.37
CA SER A 20 -7.21 -6.50 16.21
C SER A 20 -5.83 -6.56 15.56
N GLN A 21 -5.37 -5.45 14.97
CA GLN A 21 -3.94 -5.29 14.74
C GLN A 21 -3.25 -5.56 16.07
N GLN A 22 -2.48 -6.63 16.15
CA GLN A 22 -1.56 -6.83 17.26
C GLN A 22 -0.40 -5.86 17.01
N ASP A 23 -0.56 -4.61 17.44
CA ASP A 23 0.52 -3.63 17.51
C ASP A 23 1.48 -3.96 18.68
N THR A 24 1.78 -5.24 18.90
CA THR A 24 2.94 -5.60 19.71
C THR A 24 4.15 -5.41 18.81
N LEU A 25 4.79 -4.25 18.92
CA LEU A 25 6.15 -4.02 18.47
C LEU A 25 7.04 -5.04 19.20
N GLN A 26 7.20 -6.22 18.63
CA GLN A 26 8.09 -7.25 19.13
C GLN A 26 9.51 -6.72 18.92
N VAL A 27 10.16 -6.30 20.00
CA VAL A 27 11.59 -5.97 19.97
C VAL A 27 12.32 -7.28 19.71
N LYS A 28 12.69 -7.54 18.46
CA LYS A 28 13.53 -8.68 18.11
C LYS A 28 14.89 -8.50 18.80
N SER A 29 15.35 -9.53 19.49
CA SER A 29 16.69 -9.55 20.06
C SER A 29 17.70 -9.51 18.91
N PHE A 30 18.80 -8.77 19.06
CA PHE A 30 19.80 -8.61 17.99
C PHE A 30 20.29 -9.97 17.44
N ASP A 31 20.32 -11.01 18.28
CA ASP A 31 20.80 -12.35 17.92
C ASP A 31 19.84 -13.11 16.97
N ASP A 32 18.57 -12.71 16.87
CA ASP A 32 17.58 -13.29 15.96
C ASP A 32 17.67 -12.70 14.54
N ILE A 33 18.52 -11.68 14.33
CA ILE A 33 18.62 -10.96 13.07
C ILE A 33 19.54 -11.74 12.12
N PRO A 34 19.07 -12.07 10.90
CA PRO A 34 19.92 -12.78 9.94
C PRO A 34 21.15 -11.95 9.59
N LYS A 35 22.33 -12.56 9.72
CA LYS A 35 23.65 -11.92 9.50
C LYS A 35 23.79 -11.23 8.14
N SER A 36 23.00 -11.62 7.14
CA SER A 36 22.97 -11.00 5.81
C SER A 36 22.44 -9.57 5.80
N LYS A 37 21.72 -9.13 6.84
CA LYS A 37 21.14 -7.79 6.94
C LYS A 37 21.96 -6.83 7.82
N LEU A 38 23.07 -7.28 8.39
CA LEU A 38 23.95 -6.45 9.21
C LEU A 38 24.84 -5.58 8.32
N GLN A 39 24.93 -4.30 8.68
CA GLN A 39 25.78 -3.31 8.02
C GLN A 39 26.85 -2.83 9.01
N LYS A 40 27.96 -2.30 8.51
CA LYS A 40 29.02 -1.70 9.32
C LYS A 40 29.01 -0.20 9.15
N ASP A 41 29.05 0.53 10.25
CA ASP A 41 29.22 1.98 10.22
C ASP A 41 30.68 2.39 9.96
N GLU A 42 30.92 3.68 9.80
CA GLU A 42 32.25 4.27 9.61
C GLU A 42 33.21 4.01 10.78
N SER A 43 32.68 3.64 11.95
CA SER A 43 33.42 3.30 13.16
C SER A 43 33.67 1.79 13.32
N GLY A 44 33.18 0.96 12.39
CA GLY A 44 33.33 -0.49 12.40
C GLY A 44 32.32 -1.26 13.26
N ASN A 45 31.31 -0.59 13.83
CA ASN A 45 30.25 -1.24 14.61
C ASN A 45 29.20 -1.87 13.69
N GLU A 46 28.76 -3.07 14.05
CA GLU A 46 27.69 -3.77 13.34
C GLU A 46 26.33 -3.26 13.79
N TYR A 47 25.49 -2.87 12.83
CA TYR A 47 24.13 -2.44 13.05
C TYR A 47 23.14 -3.15 12.12
N PHE A 48 21.93 -3.32 12.62
CA PHE A 48 20.76 -3.67 11.82
C PHE A 48 19.86 -2.44 11.70
N TYR A 49 19.47 -2.08 10.48
CA TYR A 49 18.50 -1.02 10.28
C TYR A 49 17.10 -1.63 10.16
N ASP A 50 16.25 -1.34 11.14
CA ASP A 50 14.83 -1.66 11.07
C ASP A 50 14.11 -0.57 10.29
N GLU A 51 13.77 -0.84 9.03
CA GLU A 51 13.01 0.07 8.17
C GLU A 51 11.63 0.38 8.75
N ALA A 52 11.04 -0.55 9.53
CA ALA A 52 9.72 -0.39 10.10
C ALA A 52 9.68 0.61 11.25
N GLN A 53 10.71 0.57 12.08
CA GLN A 53 10.86 1.45 13.24
C GLN A 53 11.73 2.68 12.94
N LYS A 54 12.32 2.73 11.74
CA LYS A 54 13.37 3.69 11.34
C LYS A 54 14.43 3.80 12.43
N ALA A 55 14.96 2.66 12.84
CA ALA A 55 15.87 2.58 13.97
C ALA A 55 17.09 1.71 13.61
N LYS A 56 18.27 2.22 13.95
CA LYS A 56 19.52 1.47 13.91
C LYS A 56 19.70 0.75 15.24
N ILE A 57 19.73 -0.56 15.19
CA ILE A 57 19.99 -1.43 16.34
C ILE A 57 21.45 -1.83 16.27
N TYR A 58 22.25 -1.35 17.22
CA TYR A 58 23.66 -1.66 17.36
C TYR A 58 23.86 -2.72 18.45
N LYS A 59 24.94 -3.49 18.31
CA LYS A 59 25.48 -4.33 19.40
C LYS A 59 26.84 -3.77 19.82
N ILE A 60 26.84 -2.94 20.87
CA ILE A 60 28.06 -2.30 21.39
C ILE A 60 28.39 -2.99 22.72
N ASN A 61 29.56 -3.62 22.82
CA ASN A 61 30.03 -4.28 24.06
C ASN A 61 29.07 -5.34 24.64
N GLY A 62 28.25 -5.98 23.81
CA GLY A 62 27.24 -6.95 24.26
C GLY A 62 25.91 -6.35 24.69
N GLU A 63 25.76 -5.03 24.69
CA GLU A 63 24.52 -4.31 24.93
C GLU A 63 23.85 -3.89 23.62
N GLN A 64 22.52 -3.97 23.59
CA GLN A 64 21.71 -3.52 22.46
C GLN A 64 21.44 -2.02 22.59
N VAL A 65 21.99 -1.22 21.68
CA VAL A 65 21.77 0.22 21.61
C VAL A 65 20.86 0.53 20.43
N ILE A 66 19.73 1.18 20.67
CA ILE A 66 18.77 1.54 19.63
C ILE A 66 18.89 3.05 19.38
N VAL A 67 19.27 3.41 18.16
CA VAL A 67 19.32 4.81 17.70
C VAL A 67 18.20 5.00 16.70
N MET A 68 17.20 5.79 17.06
CA MET A 68 16.07 6.10 16.18
C MET A 68 16.44 7.23 15.22
N ASP A 69 15.88 7.19 14.02
CA ASP A 69 15.97 8.28 13.06
C ASP A 69 15.14 9.48 13.53
N GLU A 70 15.50 10.66 13.02
CA GLU A 70 14.78 11.90 13.29
C GLU A 70 13.33 11.83 12.75
N LEU A 71 12.36 12.04 13.65
CA LEU A 71 10.95 12.10 13.30
C LEU A 71 10.59 13.50 12.83
N THR A 72 10.27 13.63 11.55
CA THR A 72 9.76 14.89 10.98
C THR A 72 8.26 15.02 11.20
N LEU A 73 7.84 15.86 12.15
CA LEU A 73 6.44 16.15 12.37
C LEU A 73 5.94 17.17 11.34
N ARG A 74 5.18 16.69 10.34
CA ARG A 74 4.51 17.57 9.38
C ARG A 74 3.20 18.08 9.98
N ALA A 75 2.91 19.37 9.76
CA ALA A 75 1.62 19.93 10.13
C ALA A 75 0.47 19.17 9.43
N ASN A 76 -0.62 18.94 10.16
CA ASN A 76 -1.85 18.39 9.59
C ASN A 76 -2.34 19.27 8.43
N PRO A 77 -2.99 18.69 7.40
CA PRO A 77 -3.50 19.46 6.29
C PRO A 77 -4.56 20.45 6.77
N HIS A 78 -4.61 21.61 6.13
CA HIS A 78 -5.64 22.60 6.41
C HIS A 78 -7.01 22.09 5.92
N PHE A 79 -7.97 22.04 6.84
CA PHE A 79 -9.35 21.65 6.53
C PHE A 79 -10.21 22.89 6.33
N ASN A 80 -10.86 22.98 5.17
CA ASN A 80 -11.72 24.14 4.87
C ASN A 80 -13.06 24.06 5.61
N ASN A 81 -13.56 22.85 5.89
CA ASN A 81 -14.83 22.62 6.56
C ASN A 81 -14.87 21.23 7.22
N GLN A 82 -15.96 20.94 7.93
CA GLN A 82 -16.14 19.64 8.59
C GLN A 82 -16.26 18.47 7.59
N LEU A 83 -16.86 18.67 6.42
CA LEU A 83 -16.98 17.63 5.40
C LEU A 83 -15.62 17.20 4.87
N ASP A 84 -14.71 18.16 4.71
CA ASP A 84 -13.33 17.99 4.25
C ASP A 84 -12.51 17.18 5.26
N LYS A 85 -12.67 17.50 6.55
CA LYS A 85 -12.10 16.74 7.66
C LYS A 85 -12.64 15.30 7.68
N ASN A 86 -13.96 15.12 7.53
CA ASN A 86 -14.58 13.80 7.48
C ASN A 86 -14.09 13.00 6.27
N PHE A 87 -13.93 13.66 5.12
CA PHE A 87 -13.41 13.07 3.90
C PHE A 87 -11.96 12.60 4.06
N TYR A 88 -11.12 13.39 4.73
CA TYR A 88 -9.75 12.99 5.08
C TYR A 88 -9.70 11.71 5.92
N PHE A 89 -10.50 11.61 6.99
CA PHE A 89 -10.56 10.40 7.81
C PHE A 89 -11.17 9.20 7.08
N PHE A 90 -12.16 9.46 6.22
CA PHE A 90 -12.73 8.44 5.34
C PHE A 90 -11.67 7.87 4.40
N LEU A 91 -10.85 8.73 3.77
CA LEU A 91 -9.71 8.31 2.95
C LEU A 91 -8.69 7.53 3.77
N ASN A 92 -8.38 7.91 5.01
CA ASN A 92 -7.47 7.15 5.87
C ASN A 92 -7.96 5.71 6.07
N LYS A 93 -9.25 5.51 6.34
CA LYS A 93 -9.84 4.17 6.48
C LYS A 93 -9.71 3.35 5.19
N LYS A 94 -9.93 3.98 4.03
CA LYS A 94 -9.79 3.31 2.73
C LYS A 94 -8.33 2.98 2.42
N LEU A 95 -7.42 3.90 2.69
CA LEU A 95 -5.98 3.73 2.54
C LEU A 95 -5.51 2.52 3.32
N ASN A 96 -5.77 2.45 4.63
CA ASN A 96 -5.35 1.33 5.48
C ASN A 96 -5.87 -0.03 4.99
N ARG A 97 -7.12 -0.10 4.51
CA ARG A 97 -7.70 -1.33 3.95
C ARG A 97 -7.04 -1.76 2.64
N VAL A 98 -6.68 -0.81 1.79
CA VAL A 98 -6.15 -1.04 0.44
C VAL A 98 -4.63 -1.25 0.45
N TYR A 99 -3.93 -0.71 1.45
CA TYR A 99 -2.47 -0.66 1.47
C TYR A 99 -1.79 -2.02 1.31
N PRO A 100 -2.19 -3.10 2.02
CA PRO A 100 -1.56 -4.41 1.86
C PRO A 100 -1.68 -4.94 0.43
N LEU A 101 -2.88 -4.87 -0.14
CA LEU A 101 -3.15 -5.26 -1.52
C LEU A 101 -2.31 -4.46 -2.53
N PHE A 102 -2.09 -3.17 -2.27
CA PHE A 102 -1.23 -2.32 -3.07
C PHE A 102 0.24 -2.74 -2.99
N LEU A 103 0.76 -3.08 -1.81
CA LEU A 103 2.15 -3.53 -1.64
C LEU A 103 2.42 -4.79 -2.46
N ASP A 104 1.57 -5.81 -2.32
CA ASP A 104 1.72 -7.08 -3.04
C ASP A 104 1.66 -6.90 -4.56
N ALA A 105 0.77 -6.02 -5.03
CA ALA A 105 0.64 -5.70 -6.44
C ALA A 105 1.86 -4.92 -6.98
N LEU A 106 2.41 -3.99 -6.18
CA LEU A 106 3.58 -3.20 -6.54
C LEU A 106 4.84 -4.06 -6.62
N GLU A 107 5.02 -4.97 -5.66
CA GLU A 107 6.14 -5.92 -5.65
C GLU A 107 6.12 -6.78 -6.91
N GLN A 108 5.00 -7.45 -7.19
CA GLN A 108 4.87 -8.31 -8.38
C GLN A 108 5.03 -7.53 -9.68
N TYR A 109 4.53 -6.28 -9.73
CA TYR A 109 4.77 -5.43 -10.90
C TYR A 109 6.27 -5.16 -11.11
N ARG A 110 7.02 -4.86 -10.03
CA ARG A 110 8.46 -4.57 -10.10
C ARG A 110 9.29 -5.81 -10.41
N ASP A 111 8.92 -6.95 -9.87
CA ASP A 111 9.58 -8.22 -10.17
C ASP A 111 9.49 -8.53 -11.65
N ILE A 112 8.29 -8.40 -12.23
CA ILE A 112 8.09 -8.55 -13.67
C ILE A 112 8.97 -7.57 -14.47
N GLN A 113 9.06 -6.30 -14.05
CA GLN A 113 9.95 -5.33 -14.71
C GLN A 113 11.41 -5.75 -14.63
N LYS A 114 11.87 -6.23 -13.47
CA LYS A 114 13.24 -6.69 -13.22
C LYS A 114 13.59 -7.93 -14.03
N GLU A 115 12.73 -8.95 -14.02
CA GLU A 115 12.89 -10.17 -14.81
C GLU A 115 12.93 -9.86 -16.32
N SER A 116 12.15 -8.87 -16.76
CA SER A 116 12.13 -8.44 -18.16
C SER A 116 13.30 -7.55 -18.57
N ALA A 117 14.10 -7.05 -17.64
CA ALA A 117 15.13 -6.05 -17.91
C ALA A 117 16.25 -6.59 -18.82
N ASP A 118 16.59 -7.87 -18.66
CA ASP A 118 17.63 -8.53 -19.45
C ASP A 118 17.12 -9.08 -20.79
N MET A 119 15.80 -9.11 -20.99
CA MET A 119 15.17 -9.58 -22.21
C MET A 119 15.15 -8.50 -23.29
N LYS A 120 15.24 -8.88 -24.57
CA LYS A 120 15.25 -7.93 -25.70
C LYS A 120 14.11 -8.20 -26.69
N GLY A 121 13.70 -7.16 -27.40
CA GLY A 121 12.79 -7.24 -28.54
C GLY A 121 11.42 -7.87 -28.22
N SER A 122 11.00 -8.79 -29.08
CA SER A 122 9.70 -9.46 -29.00
C SER A 122 9.54 -10.35 -27.78
N ASP A 123 10.64 -10.95 -27.30
CA ASP A 123 10.58 -11.93 -26.21
C ASP A 123 10.29 -11.24 -24.88
N ARG A 124 10.90 -10.07 -24.65
CA ARG A 124 10.54 -9.19 -23.54
C ARG A 124 9.05 -8.85 -23.54
N SER A 125 8.54 -8.41 -24.69
CA SER A 125 7.13 -8.02 -24.83
C SER A 125 6.18 -9.20 -24.57
N ARG A 126 6.51 -10.39 -25.09
CA ARG A 126 5.75 -11.62 -24.87
C ARG A 126 5.75 -12.03 -23.40
N TYR A 127 6.92 -12.02 -22.76
CA TYR A 127 7.09 -12.37 -21.35
C TYR A 127 6.31 -11.43 -20.43
N MET A 128 6.51 -10.12 -20.60
CA MET A 128 5.79 -9.08 -19.87
C MET A 128 4.28 -9.28 -19.99
N LYS A 129 3.80 -9.44 -21.22
CA LYS A 129 2.39 -9.64 -21.49
C LYS A 129 1.84 -10.89 -20.78
N GLN A 130 2.55 -12.02 -20.87
CA GLN A 130 2.11 -13.26 -20.24
C GLN A 130 2.03 -13.12 -18.72
N ARG A 131 3.13 -12.70 -18.08
CA ARG A 131 3.22 -12.57 -16.62
C ARG A 131 2.23 -11.54 -16.09
N GLN A 132 2.08 -10.42 -16.78
CA GLN A 132 1.11 -9.41 -16.39
C GLN A 132 -0.33 -9.88 -16.57
N THR A 133 -0.63 -10.76 -17.53
CA THR A 133 -1.96 -11.38 -17.71
C THR A 133 -2.27 -12.41 -16.61
N GLU A 134 -1.27 -13.18 -16.19
CA GLU A 134 -1.38 -14.11 -15.05
C GLU A 134 -1.59 -13.35 -13.74
N LEU A 135 -0.78 -12.31 -13.52
CA LEU A 135 -0.86 -11.41 -12.37
C LEU A 135 -2.25 -10.80 -12.26
N ALA A 136 -2.68 -10.17 -13.35
CA ALA A 136 -4.02 -9.72 -13.57
C ALA A 136 -5.07 -10.72 -13.06
N ALA A 137 -5.13 -11.92 -13.65
CA ALA A 137 -6.13 -12.92 -13.31
C ALA A 137 -6.12 -13.30 -11.81
N SER A 138 -4.96 -13.30 -11.16
CA SER A 138 -4.87 -13.56 -9.71
C SER A 138 -5.49 -12.44 -8.85
N TYR A 139 -5.38 -11.18 -9.30
CA TYR A 139 -5.90 -10.00 -8.60
C TYR A 139 -7.35 -9.67 -8.96
N GLU A 140 -7.93 -10.33 -9.95
CA GLU A 140 -9.31 -10.13 -10.41
C GLU A 140 -10.31 -10.12 -9.27
N LYS A 141 -10.27 -11.18 -8.46
CA LYS A 141 -11.18 -11.37 -7.34
C LYS A 141 -10.97 -10.32 -6.25
N GLN A 142 -9.72 -9.95 -5.99
CA GLN A 142 -9.37 -9.00 -4.93
C GLN A 142 -9.80 -7.58 -5.29
N LEU A 143 -9.55 -7.16 -6.52
CA LEU A 143 -9.97 -5.85 -7.04
C LEU A 143 -11.50 -5.72 -7.12
N ARG A 144 -12.22 -6.81 -7.41
CA ARG A 144 -13.70 -6.83 -7.36
C ARG A 144 -14.28 -6.63 -5.97
N GLN A 145 -13.56 -7.04 -4.93
CA GLN A 145 -14.00 -6.89 -3.54
C GLN A 145 -13.79 -5.47 -2.99
N LEU A 146 -13.05 -4.63 -3.72
CA LEU A 146 -12.87 -3.24 -3.35
C LEU A 146 -14.14 -2.45 -3.65
N THR A 147 -14.52 -1.58 -2.71
CA THR A 147 -15.53 -0.56 -3.00
C THR A 147 -14.98 0.45 -4.01
N THR A 148 -15.86 1.27 -4.58
CA THR A 148 -15.44 2.30 -5.55
C THR A 148 -14.29 3.17 -5.07
N THR A 149 -14.44 3.78 -3.90
CA THR A 149 -13.38 4.63 -3.33
C THR A 149 -12.09 3.85 -3.03
N GLU A 150 -12.19 2.58 -2.62
CA GLU A 150 -11.02 1.76 -2.31
C GLU A 150 -10.22 1.48 -3.58
N GLY A 151 -10.88 1.13 -4.68
CA GLY A 151 -10.20 0.95 -5.95
C GLY A 151 -9.69 2.27 -6.55
N GLN A 152 -10.32 3.41 -6.27
CA GLN A 152 -9.76 4.73 -6.60
C GLN A 152 -8.46 5.02 -5.85
N VAL A 153 -8.43 4.76 -4.53
CA VAL A 153 -7.23 4.89 -3.71
C VAL A 153 -6.14 3.94 -4.20
N PHE A 154 -6.48 2.68 -4.49
CA PHE A 154 -5.54 1.71 -5.09
C PHE A 154 -4.92 2.25 -6.38
N ALA A 155 -5.74 2.78 -7.29
CA ALA A 155 -5.26 3.31 -8.56
C ALA A 155 -4.32 4.51 -8.39
N LYS A 156 -4.64 5.40 -7.44
CA LYS A 156 -3.79 6.54 -7.06
C LYS A 156 -2.45 6.09 -6.49
N LEU A 157 -2.44 5.09 -5.60
CA LEU A 157 -1.20 4.53 -5.03
C LEU A 157 -0.31 3.88 -6.10
N MET A 158 -0.89 3.08 -7.00
CA MET A 158 -0.17 2.50 -8.14
C MET A 158 0.42 3.59 -9.03
N SER A 159 -0.34 4.66 -9.30
CA SER A 159 0.14 5.80 -10.08
C SER A 159 1.26 6.56 -9.39
N ARG A 160 1.15 6.81 -8.08
CA ARG A 160 2.22 7.40 -7.26
C ARG A 160 3.50 6.57 -7.29
N ALA A 161 3.40 5.24 -7.18
CA ALA A 161 4.55 4.35 -7.03
C ALA A 161 5.25 4.01 -8.35
N THR A 162 4.52 3.98 -9.46
CA THR A 162 5.04 3.58 -10.77
C THR A 162 5.24 4.75 -11.74
N GLY A 163 4.63 5.90 -11.46
CA GLY A 163 4.58 7.04 -12.38
C GLY A 163 3.65 6.83 -13.58
N LYS A 164 2.95 5.68 -13.67
CA LYS A 164 2.01 5.35 -14.74
C LYS A 164 0.60 5.25 -14.22
N THR A 165 -0.37 5.69 -15.00
CA THR A 165 -1.78 5.47 -14.67
C THR A 165 -2.11 3.98 -14.70
N VAL A 166 -3.08 3.54 -13.89
CA VAL A 166 -3.54 2.15 -13.95
C VAL A 166 -4.07 1.82 -15.36
N TYR A 167 -4.71 2.78 -16.04
CA TYR A 167 -5.10 2.63 -17.43
C TYR A 167 -3.93 2.31 -18.36
N GLU A 168 -2.79 2.99 -18.23
CA GLU A 168 -1.59 2.70 -19.02
C GLU A 168 -1.01 1.32 -18.69
N ILE A 169 -0.93 0.96 -17.40
CA ILE A 169 -0.49 -0.37 -16.96
C ILE A 169 -1.37 -1.44 -17.63
N ILE A 170 -2.69 -1.27 -17.63
CA ILE A 170 -3.64 -2.19 -18.27
C ILE A 170 -3.48 -2.23 -19.79
N LYS A 171 -3.30 -1.06 -20.41
CA LYS A 171 -3.16 -0.93 -21.87
C LYS A 171 -1.92 -1.65 -22.39
N GLU A 172 -0.84 -1.65 -21.62
CA GLU A 172 0.39 -2.42 -21.91
C GLU A 172 0.11 -3.94 -21.96
N LEU A 173 -0.93 -4.43 -21.27
CA LEU A 173 -1.22 -5.87 -21.15
C LEU A 173 -1.90 -6.51 -22.39
N ARG A 174 -2.26 -5.70 -23.39
CA ARG A 174 -2.80 -6.06 -24.72
C ARG A 174 -3.49 -7.44 -24.88
N GLY A 175 -4.74 -7.60 -24.40
CA GLY A 175 -5.66 -8.68 -24.79
C GLY A 175 -6.42 -9.33 -23.62
N GLY A 176 -7.68 -9.76 -23.84
CA GLY A 176 -8.59 -10.54 -22.95
C GLY A 176 -9.01 -9.89 -21.62
N TRP A 177 -8.06 -9.24 -20.98
CA TRP A 177 -8.13 -8.56 -19.70
C TRP A 177 -8.85 -7.22 -19.73
N SER A 178 -8.99 -6.60 -20.91
CA SER A 178 -9.80 -5.40 -21.08
C SER A 178 -11.23 -5.60 -20.60
N ALA A 179 -11.86 -6.74 -20.94
CA ALA A 179 -13.22 -7.10 -20.51
C ALA A 179 -13.33 -7.25 -18.99
N PHE A 180 -12.31 -7.82 -18.33
CA PHE A 180 -12.23 -7.87 -16.87
C PHE A 180 -12.20 -6.47 -16.25
N TRP A 181 -11.36 -5.56 -16.76
CA TRP A 181 -11.32 -4.19 -16.28
C TRP A 181 -12.59 -3.43 -16.55
N TRP A 182 -13.31 -3.69 -17.64
CA TRP A 182 -14.65 -3.12 -17.84
C TRP A 182 -15.64 -3.55 -16.74
N ASN A 183 -15.52 -4.78 -16.21
CA ASN A 183 -16.31 -5.24 -15.06
C ASN A 183 -15.85 -4.62 -13.73
N VAL A 184 -14.55 -4.54 -13.48
CA VAL A 184 -13.99 -3.90 -12.25
C VAL A 184 -14.15 -2.38 -12.25
N LYS A 185 -14.22 -1.76 -13.43
CA LYS A 185 -14.51 -0.34 -13.64
C LYS A 185 -15.92 0.06 -13.18
N GLY A 186 -16.83 -0.89 -13.00
CA GLY A 186 -18.09 -0.63 -12.29
C GLY A 186 -17.85 -0.16 -10.84
N ASN A 187 -16.78 -0.66 -10.21
CA ASN A 187 -16.32 -0.18 -8.91
C ASN A 187 -15.37 1.00 -9.12
N ILE A 188 -14.36 0.94 -9.98
CA ILE A 188 -13.38 2.04 -10.14
C ILE A 188 -13.79 2.98 -11.27
N ALA A 189 -14.18 4.21 -10.95
CA ALA A 189 -14.57 5.20 -11.97
C ALA A 189 -13.50 5.34 -13.07
N ASP A 190 -13.92 5.38 -14.35
CA ASP A 190 -13.01 5.49 -15.52
C ASP A 190 -12.02 6.64 -15.39
N VAL A 191 -12.51 7.74 -14.81
CA VAL A 191 -11.74 8.95 -14.58
C VAL A 191 -10.52 8.62 -13.71
N SER A 192 -10.73 7.96 -12.57
CA SER A 192 -9.66 7.64 -11.63
C SER A 192 -8.62 6.67 -12.18
N LEU A 193 -8.97 5.82 -13.14
CA LEU A 193 -8.00 4.93 -13.80
C LEU A 193 -7.07 5.66 -14.76
N LYS A 194 -7.54 6.76 -15.35
CA LYS A 194 -6.84 7.56 -16.36
C LYS A 194 -6.19 8.81 -15.79
N THR A 195 -6.60 9.24 -14.61
CA THR A 195 -6.05 10.41 -13.94
C THR A 195 -4.71 10.08 -13.30
N PRO A 196 -3.62 10.77 -13.66
CA PRO A 196 -2.34 10.63 -12.97
C PRO A 196 -2.41 11.19 -11.54
N TYR A 197 -1.62 10.63 -10.65
CA TYR A 197 -1.50 11.10 -9.27
C TYR A 197 -0.83 12.47 -9.20
N ASP A 198 -1.56 13.49 -8.70
CA ASP A 198 -1.09 14.87 -8.62
C ASP A 198 -1.64 15.58 -7.36
N PRO A 199 -0.87 15.59 -6.26
CA PRO A 199 -1.21 16.26 -5.01
C PRO A 199 -1.38 17.79 -5.11
N HIS A 200 -0.90 18.44 -6.16
CA HIS A 200 -1.06 19.88 -6.35
C HIS A 200 -2.37 20.23 -7.05
N LYS A 201 -2.80 19.35 -7.97
CA LYS A 201 -4.03 19.54 -8.73
C LYS A 201 -5.26 18.96 -8.06
N PHE A 202 -5.13 17.82 -7.40
CA PHE A 202 -6.26 17.08 -6.83
C PHE A 202 -6.19 17.03 -5.30
N ARG A 203 -7.29 17.43 -4.66
CA ARG A 203 -7.38 17.53 -3.20
C ARG A 203 -7.35 16.18 -2.49
N ASP A 204 -7.92 15.15 -3.12
CA ASP A 204 -7.87 13.79 -2.60
C ASP A 204 -6.44 13.21 -2.70
N ASP A 205 -5.68 13.53 -3.75
CA ASP A 205 -4.25 13.18 -3.84
C ASP A 205 -3.43 13.88 -2.77
N LEU A 206 -3.69 15.17 -2.51
CA LEU A 206 -3.07 15.91 -1.40
C LEU A 206 -3.32 15.24 -0.05
N PHE A 207 -4.56 14.81 0.19
CA PHE A 207 -4.93 14.12 1.41
C PHE A 207 -4.28 12.75 1.52
N ILE A 208 -4.26 11.97 0.43
CA ILE A 208 -3.55 10.69 0.39
C ILE A 208 -2.06 10.90 0.65
N GLU A 209 -1.41 11.92 0.08
CA GLU A 209 0.01 12.19 0.29
C GLU A 209 0.30 12.53 1.75
N SER A 210 -0.52 13.41 2.33
CA SER A 210 -0.44 13.75 3.75
C SER A 210 -0.65 12.52 4.65
N LEU A 211 -1.62 11.66 4.32
CA LEU A 211 -1.89 10.43 5.06
C LEU A 211 -0.75 9.43 4.96
N LEU A 212 -0.16 9.24 3.78
CA LEU A 212 0.99 8.36 3.59
C LEU A 212 2.17 8.82 4.45
N GLN A 213 2.53 10.10 4.34
CA GLN A 213 3.64 10.67 5.11
C GLN A 213 3.39 10.57 6.63
N SER A 214 2.18 10.87 7.08
CA SER A 214 1.80 10.76 8.49
C SER A 214 1.86 9.32 8.98
N ASN A 215 1.24 8.37 8.27
CA ASN A 215 1.24 6.96 8.66
C ASN A 215 2.65 6.34 8.62
N TRP A 216 3.52 6.75 7.69
CA TRP A 216 4.92 6.32 7.64
C TRP A 216 5.78 6.91 8.76
N ASN A 217 5.49 8.14 9.19
CA ASN A 217 6.21 8.77 10.29
C ASN A 217 5.76 8.21 11.64
N LEU A 218 4.49 7.82 11.76
CA LEU A 218 3.94 7.19 12.96
C LEU A 218 4.17 5.67 13.02
N GLY A 219 4.64 5.04 11.94
CA GLY A 219 4.89 3.60 11.85
C GLY A 219 3.65 2.74 11.63
N TYR A 220 2.47 3.34 11.41
CA TYR A 220 1.23 2.59 11.12
C TYR A 220 1.26 1.88 9.77
N LEU A 221 1.96 2.46 8.79
CA LEU A 221 2.19 1.85 7.48
C LEU A 221 3.69 1.73 7.23
N GLN A 222 4.07 0.64 6.58
CA GLN A 222 5.43 0.43 6.12
C GLN A 222 5.64 1.16 4.79
N PRO A 223 6.65 2.05 4.66
CA PRO A 223 6.96 2.66 3.38
C PRO A 223 7.28 1.60 2.33
N TYR A 224 6.66 1.69 1.15
CA TYR A 224 7.04 0.82 0.04
C TYR A 224 8.41 1.22 -0.52
N PRO A 225 9.16 0.30 -1.17
CA PRO A 225 10.49 0.64 -1.69
C PRO A 225 10.41 1.81 -2.69
N GLY A 226 11.25 2.84 -2.55
CA GLY A 226 11.20 4.04 -3.38
C GLY A 226 10.05 5.01 -3.06
N ALA A 227 9.35 4.85 -1.92
CA ALA A 227 8.32 5.79 -1.48
C ALA A 227 8.84 7.23 -1.30
N ASN A 228 10.11 7.36 -0.89
CA ASN A 228 10.81 8.64 -0.67
C ASN A 228 11.32 9.28 -1.97
N ASP A 229 11.41 8.52 -3.06
CA ASP A 229 11.90 9.04 -4.35
C ASP A 229 10.84 9.86 -5.07
N TYR A 230 9.56 9.71 -4.67
CA TYR A 230 8.47 10.49 -5.22
C TYR A 230 8.63 11.96 -4.86
N LYS A 231 9.04 12.76 -5.84
CA LYS A 231 9.08 14.21 -5.75
C LYS A 231 7.84 14.77 -6.44
N VAL A 232 7.04 15.51 -5.69
CA VAL A 232 5.96 16.29 -6.29
C VAL A 232 6.62 17.40 -7.11
N ASN A 233 6.55 17.30 -8.44
CA ASN A 233 7.04 18.35 -9.32
C ASN A 233 6.14 19.58 -9.11
N LYS A 234 6.76 20.71 -8.73
CA LYS A 234 6.08 21.99 -8.55
C LYS A 234 5.65 22.60 -9.88
#